data_AF-A0AAE0Y7D0-F1
#
_entry.id   AF-A0AAE0Y7D0-F1
#
_cell.length_a   1.000
_cell.length_b   1.000
_cell.length_c   1.000
_cell.angle_alpha   90.00
_cell.angle_beta   90.00
_cell.angle_gamma   90.00
#
_symmetry.space_group_name_H-M   'P 1'
#
loop_
_entity.id
_entity.type
_entity.pdbx_description
1 polymer ?
#
loop_
_entity_poly.entity_id
_entity_poly.type
_entity_poly.pdbx_seq_one_letter_code
_entity_poly.pdbx_strand_id
1 'polypeptide(L)'
;MVSSGLTDVAMYCSKAKLKLPLKSILEEYKCGKAKLLFMSEDSEDIVIKTVKPTIKTGRKWKVVEAIDKAKECLKIKEVPGQTKLTAKVWGHLQQSDGQVQNETEKRHGHQ
;
A
#
# COMPACT_ATOMS: atom_id res chain seq x y z
N MET A 1 -49.58 -3.05 21.32
CA MET A 1 -48.93 -2.31 20.22
C MET A 1 -47.50 -2.02 20.65
N VAL A 2 -46.52 -2.77 20.15
CA VAL A 2 -45.10 -2.44 20.34
C VAL A 2 -44.71 -1.69 19.09
N SER A 3 -44.33 -0.41 19.20
CA SER A 3 -43.71 0.27 18.08
C SER A 3 -42.43 -0.48 17.73
N SER A 4 -42.40 -0.99 16.51
CA SER A 4 -41.50 -1.95 15.90
C SER A 4 -40.13 -1.33 15.62
N GLY A 5 -39.37 -1.07 16.69
CA GLY A 5 -37.96 -0.71 16.61
C GLY A 5 -37.11 -1.93 16.22
N LEU A 6 -36.23 -1.76 15.24
CA LEU A 6 -35.32 -2.80 14.77
C LEU A 6 -34.44 -3.27 15.95
N THR A 7 -34.48 -4.56 16.26
CA THR A 7 -33.65 -5.14 17.32
C THR A 7 -32.22 -5.35 16.83
N ASP A 8 -31.22 -5.24 17.71
CA ASP A 8 -29.81 -5.56 17.40
C ASP A 8 -29.66 -6.90 16.68
N VAL A 9 -30.43 -7.91 17.11
CA VAL A 9 -30.45 -9.24 16.51
C VAL A 9 -30.85 -9.19 15.02
N ALA A 10 -31.80 -8.34 14.64
CA ALA A 10 -32.19 -8.17 13.24
C ALA A 10 -31.06 -7.56 12.40
N MET A 11 -30.22 -6.71 13.02
CA MET A 11 -29.11 -6.02 12.36
C MET A 11 -27.84 -6.87 12.21
N TYR A 12 -27.58 -7.81 13.13
CA TYR A 12 -26.46 -8.77 13.07
C TYR A 12 -26.79 -10.04 12.25
N CYS A 13 -28.05 -10.25 11.85
CA CYS A 13 -28.47 -11.42 11.09
C CYS A 13 -27.94 -11.41 9.65
N SER A 14 -27.23 -12.47 9.23
CA SER A 14 -26.66 -12.54 7.87
C SER A 14 -27.70 -12.63 6.76
N LYS A 15 -28.96 -12.94 7.09
CA LYS A 15 -30.07 -13.12 6.14
C LYS A 15 -31.06 -11.94 6.09
N ALA A 16 -30.92 -10.94 6.95
CA ALA A 16 -31.81 -9.77 6.96
C ALA A 16 -31.55 -8.84 5.75
N LYS A 17 -32.55 -8.04 5.35
CA LYS A 17 -32.39 -7.06 4.25
C LYS A 17 -31.54 -5.85 4.67
N LEU A 18 -31.66 -5.43 5.92
CA LEU A 18 -30.79 -4.43 6.54
C LEU A 18 -29.71 -5.18 7.30
N LYS A 19 -28.45 -5.01 6.89
CA LYS A 19 -27.29 -5.64 7.53
C LYS A 19 -26.30 -4.56 7.91
N LEU A 20 -25.74 -4.66 9.10
CA LEU A 20 -24.60 -3.83 9.46
C LEU A 20 -23.39 -4.21 8.58
N PRO A 21 -22.55 -3.24 8.18
CA PRO A 21 -21.35 -3.50 7.40
C PRO A 21 -20.24 -4.05 8.30
N LEU A 22 -20.48 -5.20 8.96
CA LEU A 22 -19.56 -5.83 9.91
C LEU A 22 -18.18 -6.10 9.30
N LYS A 23 -18.12 -6.36 7.98
CA LYS A 23 -16.86 -6.51 7.25
C LYS A 23 -16.07 -5.20 7.22
N SER A 24 -16.70 -4.07 6.89
CA SER A 24 -16.03 -2.77 6.87
C SER A 24 -15.46 -2.42 8.24
N ILE A 25 -16.30 -2.54 9.27
CA ILE A 25 -15.92 -2.27 10.66
C ILE A 25 -14.75 -3.17 11.09
N LEU A 26 -14.77 -4.44 10.71
CA LEU A 26 -13.68 -5.37 11.00
C LEU A 26 -12.38 -4.98 10.29
N GLU A 27 -12.44 -4.57 9.03
CA GLU A 27 -11.25 -4.13 8.29
C GLU A 27 -10.71 -2.81 8.83
N GLU A 28 -11.56 -1.86 9.20
CA GLU A 28 -11.16 -0.62 9.89
C GLU A 28 -10.50 -0.92 11.23
N TYR A 29 -11.06 -1.83 12.02
CA TYR A 29 -10.47 -2.30 13.27
C TYR A 29 -9.06 -2.87 13.05
N LYS A 30 -8.90 -3.77 12.06
CA LYS A 30 -7.59 -4.36 11.74
C LYS A 30 -6.60 -3.30 11.26
N CYS A 31 -7.03 -2.41 10.37
CA CYS A 31 -6.24 -1.32 9.83
C CYS A 31 -5.74 -0.40 10.94
N GLY A 32 -6.62 0.01 11.87
CA GLY A 32 -6.24 0.84 13.01
C GLY A 32 -5.21 0.16 13.93
N LYS A 33 -5.39 -1.14 14.22
CA LYS A 33 -4.43 -1.92 15.02
C LYS A 33 -3.08 -2.07 14.32
N ALA A 34 -3.08 -2.36 13.03
CA ALA A 34 -1.87 -2.50 12.24
C ALA A 34 -1.11 -1.16 12.13
N LYS A 35 -1.84 -0.07 11.85
CA LYS A 35 -1.30 1.28 11.79
C LYS A 35 -0.65 1.69 13.11
N LEU A 36 -1.31 1.43 14.24
CA LEU A 36 -0.74 1.74 15.56
C LEU A 36 0.58 0.99 15.80
N LEU A 37 0.65 -0.30 15.46
CA LEU A 37 1.89 -1.06 15.60
C LEU A 37 2.99 -0.47 14.72
N PHE A 38 2.67 -0.27 13.45
CA PHE A 38 3.62 0.21 12.45
C PHE A 38 4.19 1.57 12.83
N MET A 39 3.34 2.53 13.21
CA MET A 39 3.77 3.86 13.64
C MET A 39 4.62 3.81 14.91
N SER A 40 4.34 2.89 15.83
CA SER A 40 5.13 2.74 17.06
C SER A 40 6.50 2.10 16.79
N GLU A 41 6.60 1.21 15.79
CA GLU A 41 7.86 0.60 15.36
C GLU A 41 8.75 1.55 14.56
N ASP A 42 8.13 2.35 13.69
CA ASP A 42 8.78 3.28 12.76
C ASP A 42 9.09 4.64 13.39
N SER A 43 8.60 4.90 14.61
CA SER A 43 8.86 6.18 15.30
C SER A 43 10.35 6.36 15.62
N GLU A 44 10.87 7.56 15.33
CA GLU A 44 12.22 8.00 15.72
C GLU A 44 12.32 8.34 17.22
N ASP A 45 11.19 8.59 17.87
CA ASP A 45 11.14 8.87 19.30
C ASP A 45 11.38 7.58 20.10
N ILE A 46 12.51 7.57 20.82
CA ILE A 46 12.97 6.45 21.65
C ILE A 46 11.92 6.08 22.70
N VAL A 47 11.19 7.05 23.26
CA VAL A 47 10.17 6.80 24.29
C VAL A 47 9.00 6.03 23.70
N ILE A 48 8.49 6.47 22.55
CA ILE A 48 7.37 5.82 21.86
C ILE A 48 7.77 4.40 21.42
N LYS A 49 9.00 4.25 20.92
CA LYS A 49 9.56 2.97 20.49
C LYS A 49 9.82 2.01 21.65
N THR A 50 10.12 2.51 22.84
CA THR A 50 10.39 1.70 24.04
C THR A 50 9.10 1.28 24.74
N VAL A 51 8.14 2.20 24.88
CA VAL A 51 6.88 1.93 25.59
C VAL A 51 6.02 0.89 24.86
N LYS A 52 6.13 0.79 23.52
CA LYS A 52 5.50 -0.23 22.65
C LYS A 52 4.22 -0.83 23.27
N PRO A 53 3.10 -0.11 23.22
CA PRO A 53 1.89 -0.54 23.92
C PRO A 53 1.49 -1.94 23.47
N THR A 54 1.20 -2.83 24.43
CA THR A 54 0.76 -4.19 24.11
C THR A 54 -0.56 -4.14 23.35
N ILE A 55 -0.50 -4.39 22.04
CA ILE A 55 -1.69 -4.33 21.19
C ILE A 55 -2.54 -5.57 21.41
N LYS A 56 -3.57 -5.41 22.24
CA LYS A 56 -4.58 -6.44 22.45
C LYS A 56 -5.34 -6.67 21.14
N THR A 57 -5.24 -7.90 20.64
CA THR A 57 -5.98 -8.40 19.49
C THR A 57 -6.82 -9.61 19.91
N GLY A 58 -7.80 -9.99 19.09
CA GLY A 58 -8.68 -11.11 19.38
C GLY A 58 -8.01 -12.46 19.12
N ARG A 59 -8.60 -13.56 19.61
CA ARG A 59 -8.07 -14.93 19.41
C ARG A 59 -7.87 -15.31 17.94
N LYS A 60 -8.76 -14.84 17.05
CA LYS A 60 -8.80 -15.26 15.63
C LYS A 60 -7.80 -14.52 14.74
N TRP A 61 -7.23 -13.41 15.20
CA TRP A 61 -6.36 -12.58 14.37
C TRP A 61 -5.33 -11.87 15.23
N LYS A 62 -4.06 -12.06 14.89
CA LYS A 62 -2.93 -11.39 15.54
C LYS A 62 -2.31 -10.39 14.57
N VAL A 63 -2.08 -9.18 15.06
CA VAL A 63 -1.58 -8.06 14.26
C VAL A 63 -0.14 -8.26 13.78
N VAL A 64 0.72 -8.82 14.64
CA VAL A 64 2.15 -9.04 14.35
C VAL A 64 2.30 -10.02 13.18
N GLU A 65 1.66 -11.19 13.27
CA GLU A 65 1.67 -12.22 12.20
C GLU A 65 1.16 -11.68 10.86
N ALA A 66 0.13 -10.83 10.89
CA ALA A 66 -0.43 -10.23 9.68
C ALA A 66 0.52 -9.20 9.04
N ILE A 67 1.19 -8.38 9.85
CA ILE A 67 2.18 -7.40 9.38
C ILE A 67 3.43 -8.11 8.86
N ASP A 68 3.93 -9.12 9.56
CA ASP A 68 5.12 -9.86 9.12
C ASP A 68 4.89 -10.55 7.78
N LYS A 69 3.72 -11.19 7.61
CA LYS A 69 3.32 -11.74 6.31
C LYS A 69 3.21 -10.67 5.22
N ALA A 70 2.70 -9.48 5.55
CA ALA A 70 2.62 -8.38 4.60
C ALA A 70 4.01 -7.84 4.22
N LYS A 71 4.93 -7.71 5.19
CA LYS A 71 6.33 -7.34 4.98
C LYS A 71 7.06 -8.37 4.13
N GLU A 72 6.83 -9.66 4.37
CA GLU A 72 7.37 -10.76 3.56
C GLU A 72 6.83 -10.71 2.12
N CYS A 73 5.52 -10.51 1.96
CA CYS A 73 4.90 -10.36 0.64
C CYS A 73 5.42 -9.12 -0.12
N LEU A 74 5.72 -8.02 0.60
CA LEU A 74 6.34 -6.83 0.01
C LEU A 74 7.77 -7.16 -0.46
N LYS A 75 8.57 -7.81 0.39
CA LYS A 75 9.93 -8.23 0.06
C LYS A 75 9.98 -9.19 -1.15
N ILE A 76 9.04 -10.13 -1.22
CA ILE A 76 8.93 -11.06 -2.36
C ILE A 76 8.59 -10.32 -3.66
N LYS A 77 7.80 -9.24 -3.61
CA LYS A 77 7.51 -8.39 -4.78
C LYS A 77 8.67 -7.48 -5.18
N GLU A 78 9.54 -7.11 -4.24
CA GLU A 78 10.74 -6.33 -4.50
C GLU A 78 11.87 -7.17 -5.14
N VAL A 79 11.86 -8.49 -4.91
CA VAL A 79 12.68 -9.46 -5.66
C VAL A 79 12.06 -9.62 -7.08
N PRO A 80 12.83 -9.41 -8.15
CA PRO A 80 12.53 -8.42 -9.18
C PRO A 80 11.52 -8.87 -10.24
N GLY A 81 10.52 -8.01 -10.51
CA GLY A 81 9.71 -8.10 -11.72
C GLY A 81 8.66 -7.00 -11.81
N GLN A 82 8.94 -5.99 -12.64
CA GLN A 82 8.10 -4.82 -13.02
C GLN A 82 8.27 -3.58 -12.11
N THR A 83 8.59 -2.37 -12.56
CA THR A 83 8.90 -1.74 -13.87
C THR A 83 9.51 -0.37 -13.52
N LYS A 84 10.55 0.15 -14.16
CA LYS A 84 10.51 0.81 -15.47
C LYS A 84 11.88 0.67 -16.14
N LEU A 85 11.87 0.05 -17.32
CA LEU A 85 12.88 0.40 -18.30
C LEU A 85 12.84 1.92 -18.51
N THR A 86 14.04 2.46 -18.70
CA THR A 86 14.33 3.76 -19.27
C THR A 86 14.03 5.05 -18.48
N ALA A 87 15.00 5.44 -17.65
CA ALA A 87 15.45 6.84 -17.58
C ALA A 87 16.95 6.99 -17.91
N LYS A 88 17.74 5.91 -17.82
CA LYS A 88 19.19 5.93 -18.13
C LYS A 88 19.53 5.58 -19.58
N VAL A 89 18.64 4.87 -20.29
CA VAL A 89 18.80 4.54 -21.72
C VAL A 89 18.34 5.69 -22.63
N TRP A 90 17.39 6.52 -22.20
CA TRP A 90 17.00 7.73 -22.93
C TRP A 90 18.06 8.83 -22.93
N GLY A 91 19.01 8.82 -21.98
CA GLY A 91 20.14 9.76 -22.00
C GLY A 91 21.17 9.48 -23.10
N HIS A 92 21.23 8.25 -23.63
CA HIS A 92 22.23 7.85 -24.62
C HIS A 92 21.70 7.77 -26.06
N LEU A 93 20.38 7.75 -26.24
CA LEU A 93 19.72 7.72 -27.56
C LEU A 93 19.21 9.11 -28.00
N GLN A 94 19.92 10.18 -27.62
CA GLN A 94 19.67 11.52 -28.17
C GLN A 94 20.95 12.16 -28.75
N GLN A 95 22.12 11.55 -28.54
CA GLN A 95 23.38 12.03 -29.13
C GLN A 95 23.68 11.45 -30.52
N SER A 96 23.06 10.34 -30.92
CA SER A 96 23.29 9.75 -32.24
C SER A 96 22.54 10.46 -33.38
N ASP A 97 21.37 11.04 -33.10
CA ASP A 97 20.56 11.72 -34.13
C ASP A 97 21.03 13.16 -34.41
N GLY A 98 21.75 13.79 -33.46
CA GLY A 98 22.27 15.16 -33.60
C GLY A 98 23.56 15.28 -34.43
N GLN A 99 24.24 14.17 -34.75
CA GLN A 99 25.47 14.18 -35.55
C GLN A 99 25.22 13.96 -37.05
N VAL A 100 24.12 13.33 -37.46
CA VAL A 100 23.86 13.02 -38.87
C VAL A 100 23.31 14.22 -39.66
N GLN A 101 22.63 15.17 -39.00
CA GLN A 101 22.13 16.39 -39.65
C GLN A 101 23.21 17.47 -39.82
N ASN A 102 24.24 17.49 -38.97
CA ASN A 102 25.33 18.47 -39.07
C ASN A 102 26.38 18.15 -40.16
N GLU A 103 26.39 16.92 -40.69
CA GLU A 103 27.30 16.52 -41.77
C GLU A 103 26.67 16.62 -43.17
N THR A 104 25.33 16.61 -43.26
CA THR A 104 24.58 16.72 -44.52
C THR A 104 24.33 18.16 -44.95
N GLU A 105 24.32 19.11 -43.99
CA GLU A 105 24.25 20.55 -44.28
C GLU A 105 25.61 21.18 -44.68
N LYS A 106 26.74 20.50 -44.41
CA LYS A 106 28.07 20.96 -44.84
C LYS A 106 28.47 20.52 -46.27
N ARG A 107 27.67 19.70 -46.94
CA ARG A 107 27.92 19.27 -48.34
C ARG A 107 27.07 20.02 -49.38
N HIS A 108 26.16 20.89 -48.95
CA HIS A 108 25.28 21.67 -49.84
C HIS A 108 25.57 23.19 -49.81
N GLY A 109 26.61 23.62 -49.09
CA GLY A 109 26.98 25.02 -48.92
C GLY A 109 28.39 25.37 -49.39
N HIS A 110 28.83 24.82 -50.52
CA HIS A 110 29.95 25.38 -51.30
C HIS A 110 29.78 24.98 -52.78
N GLN A 111 29.13 25.87 -53.54
CA GLN A 111 29.70 26.29 -54.83
C GLN A 111 30.92 27.17 -54.54
#